data_AF-A0A226CZT6-F1
#
_entry.id   AF-A0A226CZT6-F1
#
_cell.length_a   1.000
_cell.length_b   1.000
_cell.length_c   1.000
_cell.angle_alpha   90.00
_cell.angle_beta   90.00
_cell.angle_gamma   90.00
#
_symmetry.space_group_name_H-M   'P 1'
#
loop_
_entity.id
_entity.type
_entity.pdbx_description
1 polymer ?
#
loop_
_entity_poly.entity_id
_entity_poly.type
_entity_poly.pdbx_seq_one_letter_code
_entity_poly.pdbx_strand_id
1 'polypeptide(L)'
;MESSASSPGVIAREKLKIFQIFRDVGPEGEDILKTAKLVHVADKREAFVVTMEDETYSFVRTRLVPSVCKIAKIPQLCGLRVKEFAVGMIELAITEDGFLYSWIISDPDVFYFEPTTSDFALLGRLKPADKVAESNLVVTPHRVLGSLAGKKVHQVALSYKRIMALTWGGEVHQWGGRTPLWTPTLVPKQHFHYQQVISITCSDDVSVALTSNGELFQWELDNEVPQKIDVDPTPFKKVNRSARDKL
;
A
#
# COMPACT_ATOMS: atom_id res chain seq x y z
N MET A 1 -25.52 34.06 -1.06
CA MET A 1 -24.27 33.39 -0.68
C MET A 1 -24.32 32.01 -1.31
N GLU A 2 -23.48 31.82 -2.32
CA GLU A 2 -23.57 30.71 -3.26
C GLU A 2 -23.40 29.35 -2.56
N SER A 3 -24.33 28.46 -2.85
CA SER A 3 -24.24 27.04 -2.55
C SER A 3 -23.06 26.48 -3.36
N SER A 4 -21.97 26.14 -2.67
CA SER A 4 -20.83 25.43 -3.26
C SER A 4 -21.28 24.01 -3.60
N ALA A 5 -21.75 23.80 -4.83
CA ALA A 5 -21.93 22.46 -5.36
C ALA A 5 -20.56 21.77 -5.39
N SER A 6 -20.39 20.70 -4.62
CA SER A 6 -19.17 19.89 -4.64
C SER A 6 -18.96 19.34 -6.05
N SER A 7 -17.81 19.58 -6.65
CA SER A 7 -17.44 18.98 -7.93
C SER A 7 -17.53 17.44 -7.84
N PRO A 8 -18.13 16.75 -8.83
CA PRO A 8 -18.22 15.29 -8.81
C PRO A 8 -16.84 14.65 -8.64
N GLY A 9 -16.68 13.82 -7.61
CA GLY A 9 -15.43 13.09 -7.34
C GLY A 9 -14.48 13.74 -6.33
N VAL A 10 -14.74 14.97 -5.89
CA VAL A 10 -13.99 15.60 -4.79
C VAL A 10 -14.52 15.12 -3.44
N ILE A 11 -13.62 14.76 -2.54
CA ILE A 11 -13.96 14.36 -1.17
C ILE A 11 -14.36 15.61 -0.39
N ALA A 12 -15.55 15.56 0.20
CA ALA A 12 -16.10 16.70 0.91
C ALA A 12 -15.27 17.06 2.15
N ARG A 13 -15.07 18.35 2.37
CA ARG A 13 -14.11 18.89 3.35
C ARG A 13 -14.38 18.40 4.77
N GLU A 14 -15.65 18.32 5.16
CA GLU A 14 -16.08 17.85 6.47
C GLU A 14 -15.66 16.40 6.73
N LYS A 15 -15.62 15.56 5.69
CA LYS A 15 -15.15 14.18 5.79
C LYS A 15 -13.63 14.08 5.93
N LEU A 16 -12.87 15.04 5.39
CA LEU A 16 -11.42 15.11 5.57
C LEU A 16 -11.06 15.56 6.98
N LYS A 17 -11.80 16.53 7.56
CA LYS A 17 -11.50 17.11 8.88
C LYS A 17 -11.77 16.19 10.07
N ILE A 18 -12.42 15.04 9.87
CA ILE A 18 -12.51 14.01 10.91
C ILE A 18 -11.10 13.50 11.28
N PHE A 19 -10.18 13.47 10.32
CA PHE A 19 -8.80 13.04 10.52
C PHE A 19 -7.93 14.17 11.04
N GLN A 20 -7.21 13.91 12.14
CA GLN A 20 -6.36 14.91 12.80
C GLN A 20 -5.25 15.44 11.87
N ILE A 21 -4.68 14.59 11.01
CA ILE A 21 -3.59 14.97 10.10
C ILE A 21 -3.97 16.13 9.17
N PHE A 22 -5.24 16.20 8.76
CA PHE A 22 -5.75 17.23 7.85
C PHE A 22 -6.26 18.50 8.53
N ARG A 23 -6.15 18.64 9.85
CA ARG A 23 -6.52 19.88 10.58
C ARG A 23 -5.36 20.87 10.54
N ASP A 24 -5.63 22.16 10.40
CA ASP A 24 -4.58 23.21 10.51
C ASP A 24 -3.38 23.04 9.55
N VAL A 25 -3.62 22.56 8.32
CA VAL A 25 -2.58 22.26 7.31
C VAL A 25 -2.04 23.49 6.56
N GLY A 26 -2.39 24.70 7.02
CA GLY A 26 -2.07 25.96 6.36
C GLY A 26 -2.80 26.18 5.02
N PRO A 27 -2.60 27.34 4.37
CA PRO A 27 -3.29 27.68 3.12
C PRO A 27 -3.00 26.71 1.97
N GLU A 28 -1.73 26.33 1.79
CA GLU A 28 -1.31 25.38 0.75
C GLU A 28 -2.02 24.02 0.92
N GLY A 29 -2.04 23.48 2.14
CA GLY A 29 -2.73 22.22 2.42
C GLY A 29 -4.23 22.31 2.20
N GLU A 30 -4.88 23.41 2.57
CA GLU A 30 -6.31 23.59 2.30
C GLU A 30 -6.61 23.63 0.81
N ASP A 31 -5.75 24.26 0.00
CA ASP A 31 -5.93 24.32 -1.45
C ASP A 31 -5.77 22.95 -2.11
N ILE A 32 -4.82 22.14 -1.65
CA ILE A 32 -4.69 20.73 -2.07
C ILE A 32 -5.93 19.93 -1.66
N LEU A 33 -6.38 20.04 -0.41
CA LEU A 33 -7.52 19.26 0.09
C LEU A 33 -8.84 19.62 -0.61
N LYS A 34 -9.02 20.86 -1.10
CA LYS A 34 -10.20 21.27 -1.90
C LYS A 34 -10.33 20.50 -3.21
N THR A 35 -9.24 19.95 -3.72
CA THR A 35 -9.21 19.20 -4.99
C THR A 35 -8.95 17.72 -4.76
N ALA A 36 -8.94 17.23 -3.52
CA ALA A 36 -8.66 15.84 -3.20
C ALA A 36 -9.74 14.89 -3.76
N LYS A 37 -9.33 13.88 -4.54
CA LYS A 37 -10.19 12.80 -5.04
C LYS A 37 -9.91 11.44 -4.39
N LEU A 38 -8.71 11.26 -3.85
CA LEU A 38 -8.30 10.10 -3.07
C LEU A 38 -7.50 10.57 -1.88
N VAL A 39 -7.80 10.02 -0.70
CA VAL A 39 -6.98 10.19 0.49
C VAL A 39 -6.70 8.84 1.13
N HIS A 40 -5.47 8.68 1.62
CA HIS A 40 -5.10 7.59 2.50
C HIS A 40 -4.55 8.19 3.78
N VAL A 41 -5.12 7.84 4.93
CA VAL A 41 -4.64 8.28 6.24
C VAL A 41 -4.07 7.05 6.93
N ALA A 42 -2.73 6.99 7.03
CA ALA A 42 -2.04 5.89 7.67
C ALA A 42 -2.21 5.97 9.19
N ASP A 43 -1.95 7.16 9.74
CA ASP A 43 -2.19 7.47 11.15
C ASP A 43 -2.41 8.98 11.36
N LYS A 44 -2.26 9.47 12.59
CA LYS A 44 -2.40 10.90 12.91
C LYS A 44 -1.24 11.78 12.41
N ARG A 45 -0.18 11.18 11.88
CA ARG A 45 1.08 11.81 11.45
C ARG A 45 1.37 11.67 9.97
N GLU A 46 0.82 10.67 9.30
CA GLU A 46 1.10 10.43 7.89
C GLU A 46 -0.17 10.23 7.08
N ALA A 47 -0.25 10.92 5.95
CA ALA A 47 -1.29 10.73 4.96
C ALA A 47 -0.82 11.03 3.53
N PHE A 48 -1.54 10.47 2.56
CA PHE A 48 -1.37 10.74 1.14
C PHE A 48 -2.66 11.32 0.56
N VAL A 49 -2.51 12.28 -0.33
CA VAL A 49 -3.61 12.93 -1.04
C VAL A 49 -3.32 12.91 -2.53
N VAL A 50 -4.33 12.55 -3.33
CA VAL A 50 -4.31 12.67 -4.79
C VAL A 50 -5.37 13.66 -5.20
N THR A 51 -4.99 14.66 -5.98
CA THR A 51 -5.89 15.72 -6.44
C THR A 51 -6.63 15.31 -7.71
N MET A 52 -7.64 16.09 -8.10
CA MET A 52 -8.37 15.91 -9.36
C MET A 52 -7.45 15.91 -10.58
N GLU A 53 -6.34 16.62 -10.52
CA GLU A 53 -5.30 16.70 -11.57
C GLU A 53 -4.31 15.53 -11.54
N ASP A 54 -4.57 14.49 -10.74
CA ASP A 54 -3.67 13.34 -10.52
C ASP A 54 -2.33 13.72 -9.92
N GLU A 55 -2.26 14.84 -9.19
CA GLU A 55 -1.07 15.21 -8.42
C GLU A 55 -1.09 14.51 -7.07
N THR A 56 0.04 13.95 -6.66
CA THR A 56 0.15 13.20 -5.40
C THR A 56 1.00 13.96 -4.39
N TYR A 57 0.52 14.02 -3.15
CA TYR A 57 1.15 14.72 -2.03
C TYR A 57 1.21 13.82 -0.80
N SER A 58 2.31 13.90 -0.05
CA SER A 58 2.39 13.41 1.33
C SER A 58 2.15 14.56 2.31
N PHE A 59 1.50 14.22 3.42
CA PHE A 59 1.25 15.06 4.57
C PHE A 59 1.91 14.40 5.78
N VAL A 60 2.88 15.08 6.37
CA VAL A 60 3.64 14.59 7.53
C VAL A 60 3.53 15.60 8.67
N ARG A 61 3.01 15.18 9.83
CA ARG A 61 2.90 16.04 11.01
C ARG A 61 4.13 15.90 11.90
N THR A 62 4.74 17.03 12.21
CA THR A 62 5.95 17.07 13.02
C THR A 62 5.67 16.66 14.47
N ARG A 63 6.61 15.92 15.07
CA ARG A 63 6.49 15.46 16.47
C ARG A 63 6.72 16.58 17.46
N LEU A 64 7.73 17.42 17.20
CA LEU A 64 8.12 18.52 18.06
C LEU A 64 7.05 19.61 18.14
N VAL A 65 6.37 19.86 17.02
CA VAL A 65 5.33 20.88 16.89
C VAL A 65 4.14 20.28 16.14
N PRO A 66 3.20 19.62 16.84
CA PRO A 66 2.08 18.93 16.22
C PRO A 66 1.17 19.83 15.39
N SER A 67 1.24 21.16 15.51
CA SER A 67 0.49 22.09 14.68
C SER A 67 1.09 22.29 13.28
N VAL A 68 2.31 21.83 13.03
CA VAL A 68 3.00 21.97 11.74
C VAL A 68 2.80 20.70 10.92
N CYS A 69 2.22 20.86 9.74
CA CYS A 69 2.12 19.82 8.73
C CYS A 69 3.10 20.13 7.59
N LYS A 70 4.08 19.26 7.40
CA LYS A 70 4.93 19.27 6.20
C LYS A 70 4.14 18.66 5.06
N ILE A 71 4.12 19.33 3.93
CA ILE A 71 3.46 18.86 2.72
C ILE A 71 4.53 18.76 1.65
N ALA A 72 4.62 17.59 1.01
CA ALA A 72 5.57 17.38 -0.07
C ALA A 72 4.87 16.74 -1.27
N LYS A 73 5.09 17.32 -2.46
CA LYS A 73 4.66 16.71 -3.71
C LYS A 73 5.50 15.47 -3.98
N ILE A 74 4.90 14.45 -4.57
CA ILE A 74 5.54 13.20 -4.99
C ILE A 74 5.49 13.12 -6.53
N PRO A 75 6.47 13.71 -7.24
CA PRO A 75 6.42 13.83 -8.70
C PRO A 75 6.32 12.49 -9.42
N GLN A 76 6.92 11.43 -8.87
CA GLN A 76 6.96 10.10 -9.47
C GLN A 76 5.58 9.43 -9.55
N LEU A 77 4.61 9.89 -8.76
CA LEU A 77 3.23 9.37 -8.78
C LEU A 77 2.25 10.32 -9.49
N CYS A 78 2.69 11.52 -9.86
CA CYS A 78 1.83 12.48 -10.54
C CYS A 78 1.45 11.97 -11.94
N GLY A 79 0.17 12.06 -12.30
CA GLY A 79 -0.36 11.59 -13.58
C GLY A 79 -0.49 10.07 -13.71
N LEU A 80 -0.15 9.30 -12.67
CA LEU A 80 -0.21 7.82 -12.71
C LEU A 80 -1.57 7.23 -12.32
N ARG A 81 -2.56 8.08 -11.97
CA ARG A 81 -3.90 7.65 -11.52
C ARG A 81 -3.80 6.61 -10.41
N VAL A 82 -3.26 7.03 -9.26
CA VAL A 82 -3.16 6.17 -8.09
C VAL A 82 -4.56 5.78 -7.63
N LYS A 83 -4.79 4.48 -7.48
CA LYS A 83 -6.05 3.89 -7.04
C LYS A 83 -6.09 3.72 -5.52
N GLU A 84 -4.97 3.31 -4.93
CA GLU A 84 -4.89 2.93 -3.52
C GLU A 84 -3.45 3.10 -3.01
N PHE A 85 -3.33 3.49 -1.75
CA PHE A 85 -2.08 3.40 -0.98
C PHE A 85 -2.21 2.31 0.08
N ALA A 86 -1.10 1.66 0.39
CA ALA A 86 -0.99 0.75 1.51
C ALA A 86 0.30 1.06 2.26
N VAL A 87 0.18 1.41 3.54
CA VAL A 87 1.28 1.94 4.36
C VAL A 87 1.55 0.99 5.52
N GLY A 88 2.81 0.67 5.74
CA GLY A 88 3.29 -0.19 6.81
C GLY A 88 4.71 0.18 7.21
N MET A 89 5.65 -0.78 7.17
CA MET A 89 7.08 -0.47 7.31
C MET A 89 7.64 0.32 6.12
N ILE A 90 6.98 0.20 4.97
CA ILE A 90 7.25 0.92 3.73
C ILE A 90 5.92 1.45 3.17
N GLU A 91 5.99 2.30 2.17
CA GLU A 91 4.79 2.78 1.48
C GLU A 91 4.66 2.12 0.11
N LEU A 92 3.42 1.73 -0.21
CA LEU A 92 3.03 1.20 -1.50
C LEU A 92 1.93 2.04 -2.14
N ALA A 93 1.96 2.15 -3.47
CA ALA A 93 0.85 2.67 -4.26
C ALA A 93 0.50 1.70 -5.39
N ILE A 94 -0.80 1.46 -5.57
CA ILE A 94 -1.34 0.73 -6.72
C ILE A 94 -2.03 1.73 -7.63
N THR A 95 -1.69 1.75 -8.92
CA THR A 95 -2.34 2.58 -9.94
C THR A 95 -3.58 1.88 -10.51
N GLU A 96 -4.47 2.62 -11.18
CA GLU A 96 -5.68 2.07 -11.81
C GLU A 96 -5.38 0.97 -12.85
N ASP A 97 -4.25 1.08 -13.55
CA ASP A 97 -3.78 0.08 -14.52
C ASP A 97 -3.07 -1.13 -13.87
N GLY A 98 -2.92 -1.11 -12.54
CA GLY A 98 -2.43 -2.22 -11.73
C GLY A 98 -0.91 -2.27 -11.58
N PHE A 99 -0.20 -1.16 -11.76
CA PHE A 99 1.22 -1.08 -11.44
C PHE A 99 1.41 -0.81 -9.95
N LEU A 100 2.37 -1.52 -9.36
CA LEU A 100 2.73 -1.39 -7.96
C LEU A 100 4.01 -0.55 -7.85
N TYR A 101 3.99 0.45 -6.99
CA TYR A 101 5.13 1.30 -6.64
C TYR A 101 5.46 1.12 -5.15
N SER A 102 6.73 1.23 -4.80
CA SER A 102 7.21 1.17 -3.41
C SER A 102 8.26 2.24 -3.11
N TRP A 103 8.27 2.77 -1.89
CA TRP A 103 9.31 3.66 -1.35
C TRP A 103 9.31 3.62 0.18
N ILE A 104 10.21 4.38 0.79
CA ILE A 104 10.26 4.66 2.23
C ILE A 104 10.25 6.18 2.43
N ILE A 105 9.34 6.71 3.25
CA ILE A 105 9.39 8.11 3.68
C ILE A 105 10.51 8.27 4.70
N SER A 106 11.64 8.85 4.28
CA SER A 106 12.73 9.20 5.19
C SER A 106 12.47 10.57 5.84
N ASP A 107 11.49 10.63 6.75
CA ASP A 107 11.28 11.79 7.64
C ASP A 107 11.38 11.34 9.11
N PRO A 108 12.22 11.99 9.95
CA PRO A 108 12.39 11.64 11.36
C PRO A 108 11.12 11.84 12.21
N ASP A 109 10.12 12.56 11.70
CA ASP A 109 8.82 12.68 12.34
C ASP A 109 7.91 11.45 12.12
N VAL A 110 8.18 10.68 11.06
CA VAL A 110 7.49 9.43 10.72
C VAL A 110 8.22 8.25 11.37
N PHE A 111 9.53 8.11 11.16
CA PHE A 111 10.31 6.98 11.67
C PHE A 111 10.95 7.23 13.04
N TYR A 112 11.01 6.18 13.87
CA TYR A 112 11.73 6.18 15.15
C TYR A 112 13.14 5.60 15.04
N PHE A 113 13.39 4.79 14.01
CA PHE A 113 14.61 4.01 13.83
C PHE A 113 15.03 4.06 12.37
N GLU A 114 16.34 3.97 12.12
CA GLU A 114 16.88 3.89 10.77
C GLU A 114 16.44 2.57 10.11
N PRO A 115 16.01 2.59 8.83
CA PRO A 115 15.64 1.38 8.11
C PRO A 115 16.80 0.38 8.06
N THR A 116 16.49 -0.87 8.34
CA THR A 116 17.43 -1.99 8.27
C THR A 116 17.51 -2.54 6.84
N THR A 117 18.52 -3.39 6.61
CA THR A 117 18.66 -4.17 5.38
C THR A 117 17.39 -4.96 5.02
N SER A 118 16.68 -5.48 6.02
CA SER A 118 15.44 -6.23 5.81
C SER A 118 14.30 -5.33 5.33
N ASP A 119 14.24 -4.10 5.83
CA ASP A 119 13.22 -3.11 5.43
C ASP A 119 13.42 -2.71 3.97
N PHE A 120 14.67 -2.57 3.53
CA PHE A 120 14.98 -2.32 2.13
C PHE A 120 14.59 -3.48 1.20
N ALA A 121 14.65 -4.73 1.67
CA ALA A 121 14.18 -5.87 0.89
C ALA A 121 12.66 -5.82 0.65
N LEU A 122 11.89 -5.23 1.57
CA LEU A 122 10.44 -5.04 1.40
C LEU A 122 10.09 -4.13 0.22
N LEU A 123 11.03 -3.34 -0.30
CA LEU A 123 10.80 -2.57 -1.51
C LEU A 123 10.60 -3.46 -2.75
N GLY A 124 11.11 -4.69 -2.75
CA GLY A 124 10.87 -5.68 -3.82
C GLY A 124 11.53 -5.34 -5.16
N ARG A 125 12.48 -4.40 -5.18
CA ARG A 125 13.07 -3.87 -6.42
C ARG A 125 14.54 -3.51 -6.31
N LEU A 126 15.15 -3.81 -5.16
CA LEU A 126 16.55 -3.56 -4.88
C LEU A 126 17.33 -4.88 -4.93
N LYS A 127 18.64 -4.78 -4.83
CA LYS A 127 19.55 -5.91 -4.69
C LYS A 127 20.43 -5.71 -3.45
N PRO A 128 20.90 -6.80 -2.80
CA PRO A 128 21.79 -6.69 -1.64
C PRO A 128 23.06 -5.86 -1.90
N ALA A 129 23.53 -5.83 -3.16
CA ALA A 129 24.73 -5.11 -3.58
C ALA A 129 24.48 -3.61 -3.87
N ASP A 130 23.22 -3.16 -3.89
CA ASP A 130 22.92 -1.74 -4.03
C ASP A 130 23.40 -1.03 -2.77
N LYS A 131 24.10 0.11 -2.88
CA LYS A 131 24.51 0.91 -1.71
C LYS A 131 23.27 1.65 -1.18
N VAL A 132 22.49 0.98 -0.33
CA VAL A 132 21.08 1.34 -0.09
C VAL A 132 20.88 2.55 0.82
N ALA A 133 21.81 2.84 1.73
CA ALA A 133 21.54 3.73 2.88
C ALA A 133 21.17 5.19 2.54
N GLU A 134 21.49 5.71 1.35
CA GLU A 134 21.22 7.13 1.00
C GLU A 134 20.83 7.34 -0.48
N SER A 135 20.39 6.28 -1.17
CA SER A 135 20.05 6.42 -2.59
C SER A 135 18.63 6.95 -2.78
N ASN A 136 18.43 7.86 -3.75
CA ASN A 136 17.11 8.28 -4.25
C ASN A 136 16.21 7.08 -4.61
N LEU A 137 16.80 5.91 -4.86
CA LEU A 137 16.08 4.67 -5.12
C LEU A 137 15.24 4.24 -3.92
N VAL A 138 15.61 4.54 -2.68
CA VAL A 138 14.83 4.15 -1.50
C VAL A 138 13.67 5.11 -1.26
N VAL A 139 13.98 6.41 -1.28
CA VAL A 139 13.10 7.46 -0.77
C VAL A 139 12.12 8.03 -1.80
N THR A 140 12.23 7.60 -3.06
CA THR A 140 11.27 7.99 -4.10
C THR A 140 10.54 6.78 -4.68
N PRO A 141 9.24 6.92 -5.03
CA PRO A 141 8.45 5.84 -5.59
C PRO A 141 9.06 5.29 -6.88
N HIS A 142 9.27 3.97 -6.90
CA HIS A 142 9.64 3.25 -8.11
C HIS A 142 8.77 2.02 -8.27
N ARG A 143 8.56 1.64 -9.54
CA ARG A 143 7.77 0.47 -9.88
C ARG A 143 8.45 -0.80 -9.38
N VAL A 144 7.67 -1.66 -8.74
CA VAL A 144 8.07 -3.01 -8.34
C VAL A 144 7.98 -3.94 -9.55
N LEU A 145 9.10 -4.58 -9.88
CA LEU A 145 9.24 -5.47 -11.04
C LEU A 145 9.57 -6.90 -10.57
N GLY A 146 10.44 -7.63 -11.28
CA GLY A 146 10.70 -9.04 -11.03
C GLY A 146 9.58 -9.91 -11.62
N SER A 147 9.05 -10.86 -10.85
CA SER A 147 7.95 -11.72 -11.32
C SER A 147 6.63 -10.96 -11.58
N LEU A 148 6.53 -9.70 -11.15
CA LEU A 148 5.40 -8.80 -11.45
C LEU A 148 5.52 -8.08 -12.81
N ALA A 149 6.62 -8.26 -13.55
CA ALA A 149 6.77 -7.66 -14.88
C ALA A 149 5.65 -8.12 -15.83
N GLY A 150 4.93 -7.16 -16.42
CA GLY A 150 3.78 -7.43 -17.29
C GLY A 150 2.51 -7.89 -16.56
N LYS A 151 2.51 -7.93 -15.22
CA LYS A 151 1.35 -8.26 -14.39
C LYS A 151 0.63 -7.01 -13.92
N LYS A 152 -0.67 -7.16 -13.62
CA LYS A 152 -1.51 -6.11 -13.04
C LYS A 152 -1.93 -6.53 -11.63
N VAL A 153 -1.43 -5.83 -10.63
CA VAL A 153 -1.73 -6.02 -9.20
C VAL A 153 -3.04 -5.30 -8.86
N HIS A 154 -3.88 -5.93 -8.04
CA HIS A 154 -5.13 -5.30 -7.58
C HIS A 154 -5.30 -5.29 -6.06
N GLN A 155 -4.50 -6.07 -5.33
CA GLN A 155 -4.50 -6.12 -3.87
C GLN A 155 -3.08 -6.40 -3.38
N VAL A 156 -2.71 -5.78 -2.27
CA VAL A 156 -1.48 -6.08 -1.53
C VAL A 156 -1.82 -6.45 -0.09
N ALA A 157 -0.94 -7.22 0.53
CA ALA A 157 -0.95 -7.46 1.97
C ALA A 157 0.45 -7.16 2.51
N LEU A 158 0.50 -6.45 3.63
CA LEU A 158 1.71 -5.89 4.23
C LEU A 158 1.89 -6.42 5.65
N SER A 159 3.14 -6.69 6.02
CA SER A 159 3.60 -6.96 7.40
C SER A 159 4.95 -6.27 7.61
N TYR A 160 5.52 -6.31 8.82
CA TYR A 160 6.86 -5.77 9.06
C TYR A 160 7.97 -6.62 8.43
N LYS A 161 7.66 -7.84 8.00
CA LYS A 161 8.67 -8.79 7.51
C LYS A 161 8.47 -9.19 6.05
N ARG A 162 7.29 -9.02 5.47
CA ARG A 162 6.93 -9.54 4.15
C ARG A 162 5.84 -8.73 3.48
N ILE A 163 5.91 -8.69 2.16
CA ILE A 163 4.85 -8.16 1.30
C ILE A 163 4.31 -9.27 0.40
N MET A 164 3.01 -9.22 0.15
CA MET A 164 2.35 -10.04 -0.86
C MET A 164 1.56 -9.16 -1.83
N ALA A 165 1.55 -9.55 -3.10
CA ALA A 165 0.75 -8.92 -4.15
C ALA A 165 -0.11 -9.97 -4.86
N LEU A 166 -1.39 -9.63 -5.06
CA LEU A 166 -2.33 -10.43 -5.82
C LEU A 166 -2.63 -9.76 -7.16
N THR A 167 -2.42 -10.50 -8.24
CA THR A 167 -2.69 -10.03 -9.61
C THR A 167 -4.14 -10.28 -10.01
N TRP A 168 -4.62 -9.55 -11.03
CA TRP A 168 -5.93 -9.80 -11.65
C TRP A 168 -6.07 -11.21 -12.24
N GLY A 169 -4.96 -11.91 -12.50
CA GLY A 169 -4.95 -13.30 -12.94
C GLY A 169 -5.11 -14.32 -11.79
N GLY A 170 -5.21 -13.85 -10.55
CA GLY A 170 -5.25 -14.70 -9.35
C GLY A 170 -3.88 -15.26 -8.95
N GLU A 171 -2.78 -14.65 -9.42
CA GLU A 171 -1.42 -15.03 -9.08
C GLU A 171 -0.97 -14.32 -7.81
N VAL A 172 -0.37 -15.07 -6.88
CA VAL A 172 0.17 -14.53 -5.63
C VAL A 172 1.69 -14.40 -5.77
N HIS A 173 2.20 -13.21 -5.54
CA HIS A 173 3.62 -12.91 -5.49
C HIS A 173 4.02 -12.48 -4.09
N GLN A 174 5.22 -12.85 -3.63
CA GLN A 174 5.71 -12.49 -2.30
C GLN A 174 7.19 -12.11 -2.31
N TRP A 175 7.61 -11.30 -1.35
CA TRP A 175 9.02 -10.95 -1.09
C TRP A 175 9.19 -10.40 0.32
N GLY A 176 10.43 -10.09 0.71
CA GLY A 176 10.82 -9.98 2.12
C GLY A 176 11.09 -11.36 2.70
N GLY A 177 10.74 -11.58 3.95
CA GLY A 177 10.98 -12.82 4.66
C GLY A 177 12.11 -12.70 5.68
N ARG A 178 12.29 -13.76 6.49
CA ARG A 178 13.37 -13.83 7.49
C ARG A 178 14.75 -13.89 6.83
N THR A 179 14.85 -14.62 5.73
CA THR A 179 15.96 -14.54 4.77
C THR A 179 15.48 -13.66 3.61
N PRO A 180 15.82 -12.36 3.59
CA PRO A 180 15.07 -11.42 2.77
C PRO A 180 15.21 -11.70 1.28
N LEU A 181 14.08 -11.98 0.63
CA LEU A 181 13.93 -11.93 -0.82
C LEU A 181 13.76 -10.47 -1.23
N TRP A 182 14.69 -9.99 -2.05
CA TRP A 182 14.75 -8.58 -2.44
C TRP A 182 13.87 -8.23 -3.65
N THR A 183 13.30 -9.25 -4.29
CA THR A 183 12.44 -9.13 -5.46
C THR A 183 11.26 -10.09 -5.37
N PRO A 184 10.07 -9.73 -5.93
CA PRO A 184 8.90 -10.59 -5.96
C PRO A 184 9.17 -11.94 -6.60
N THR A 185 8.77 -13.00 -5.92
CA THR A 185 8.71 -14.37 -6.44
C THR A 185 7.26 -14.82 -6.57
N LEU A 186 6.97 -15.64 -7.59
CA LEU A 186 5.64 -16.21 -7.78
C LEU A 186 5.46 -17.40 -6.84
N VAL A 187 4.36 -17.43 -6.08
CA VAL A 187 3.95 -18.62 -5.33
C VAL A 187 3.31 -19.62 -6.31
N PRO A 188 3.84 -20.84 -6.45
CA PRO A 188 3.36 -21.81 -7.44
C PRO A 188 1.86 -22.12 -7.28
N LYS A 189 1.11 -22.05 -8.39
CA LYS A 189 -0.35 -22.33 -8.42
C LYS A 189 -0.73 -23.74 -7.94
N GLN A 190 0.21 -24.67 -7.99
CA GLN A 190 0.05 -26.04 -7.47
C GLN A 190 -0.28 -26.03 -5.98
N HIS A 191 0.28 -25.08 -5.23
CA HIS A 191 0.04 -24.94 -3.79
C HIS A 191 -1.35 -24.39 -3.47
N PHE A 192 -2.08 -23.88 -4.46
CA PHE A 192 -3.48 -23.46 -4.35
C PHE A 192 -4.42 -24.41 -5.11
N HIS A 193 -4.02 -25.67 -5.31
CA HIS A 193 -4.78 -26.66 -6.07
C HIS A 193 -5.20 -26.17 -7.47
N TYR A 194 -4.37 -25.35 -8.11
CA TYR A 194 -4.63 -24.71 -9.40
C TYR A 194 -5.88 -23.79 -9.42
N GLN A 195 -6.40 -23.40 -8.26
CA GLN A 195 -7.48 -22.43 -8.15
C GLN A 195 -6.95 -21.00 -8.19
N GLN A 196 -7.79 -20.07 -8.67
CA GLN A 196 -7.47 -18.65 -8.63
C GLN A 196 -7.60 -18.14 -7.20
N VAL A 197 -6.59 -17.41 -6.73
CA VAL A 197 -6.67 -16.67 -5.46
C VAL A 197 -7.46 -15.38 -5.69
N ILE A 198 -8.40 -15.07 -4.81
CA ILE A 198 -9.29 -13.89 -4.90
C ILE A 198 -9.10 -12.90 -3.74
N SER A 199 -8.38 -13.32 -2.70
CA SER A 199 -8.00 -12.44 -1.59
C SER A 199 -6.75 -12.94 -0.90
N ILE A 200 -5.96 -12.00 -0.42
CA ILE A 200 -4.77 -12.27 0.40
C ILE A 200 -4.78 -11.40 1.66
N THR A 201 -4.13 -11.88 2.72
CA THR A 201 -3.79 -11.11 3.93
C THR A 201 -2.55 -11.73 4.57
N CYS A 202 -1.84 -10.97 5.41
CA CYS A 202 -0.72 -11.49 6.18
C CYS A 202 -0.59 -10.81 7.54
N SER A 203 0.09 -11.50 8.44
CA SER A 203 0.73 -10.98 9.64
C SER A 203 2.25 -11.19 9.51
N ASP A 204 3.00 -10.81 10.55
CA ASP A 204 4.45 -11.03 10.58
C ASP A 204 4.84 -12.52 10.49
N ASP A 205 3.95 -13.42 10.91
CA ASP A 205 4.25 -14.85 11.04
C ASP A 205 3.48 -15.71 10.03
N VAL A 206 2.27 -15.29 9.62
CA VAL A 206 1.36 -16.10 8.80
C VAL A 206 0.86 -15.31 7.60
N SER A 207 0.83 -15.97 6.46
CA SER A 207 0.17 -15.51 5.23
C SER A 207 -1.07 -16.35 4.98
N VAL A 208 -2.13 -15.74 4.45
CA VAL A 208 -3.39 -16.40 4.15
C VAL A 208 -3.89 -16.01 2.77
N ALA A 209 -4.38 -17.00 2.01
CA ALA A 209 -5.03 -16.82 0.72
C ALA A 209 -6.42 -17.46 0.71
N LEU A 210 -7.39 -16.78 0.12
CA LEU A 210 -8.73 -17.29 -0.17
C LEU A 210 -8.84 -17.51 -1.68
N THR A 211 -9.24 -18.71 -2.09
CA THR A 211 -9.45 -19.07 -3.49
C THR A 211 -10.89 -18.86 -3.95
N SER A 212 -11.11 -18.86 -5.26
CA SER A 212 -12.42 -18.67 -5.90
C SER A 212 -13.48 -19.73 -5.56
N ASN A 213 -13.05 -20.94 -5.18
CA ASN A 213 -13.92 -22.01 -4.70
C ASN A 213 -14.16 -21.95 -3.17
N GLY A 214 -13.65 -20.93 -2.49
CA GLY A 214 -13.86 -20.72 -1.06
C GLY A 214 -12.96 -21.54 -0.14
N GLU A 215 -11.81 -22.02 -0.64
CA GLU A 215 -10.80 -22.68 0.18
C GLU A 215 -9.81 -21.66 0.77
N LEU A 216 -9.39 -21.90 2.01
CA LEU A 216 -8.34 -21.11 2.66
C LEU A 216 -7.02 -21.88 2.63
N PHE A 217 -5.95 -21.15 2.32
CA PHE A 217 -4.59 -21.63 2.39
C PHE A 217 -3.80 -20.73 3.32
N GLN A 218 -2.91 -21.32 4.12
CA GLN A 218 -1.98 -20.58 4.96
C GLN A 218 -0.55 -21.07 4.79
N TRP A 219 0.41 -20.18 4.99
CA TRP A 219 1.82 -20.53 5.08
C TRP A 219 2.54 -19.59 6.03
N GLU A 220 3.67 -20.04 6.55
CA GLU A 220 4.41 -19.32 7.57
C GLU A 220 5.54 -18.50 6.93
N LEU A 221 6.20 -17.67 7.74
CA LEU A 221 7.40 -16.95 7.30
C LEU A 221 8.57 -17.91 6.98
N ASP A 222 8.70 -18.98 7.76
CA ASP A 222 9.80 -19.94 7.64
C ASP A 222 9.44 -21.16 6.77
N ASN A 223 8.16 -21.34 6.44
CA ASN A 223 7.67 -22.35 5.51
C ASN A 223 6.76 -21.70 4.48
N GLU A 224 7.34 -21.32 3.35
CA GLU A 224 6.68 -20.54 2.32
C GLU A 224 5.72 -21.34 1.40
N VAL A 225 5.41 -22.59 1.77
CA VAL A 225 4.52 -23.45 0.98
C VAL A 225 3.09 -23.37 1.53
N PRO A 226 2.13 -22.80 0.76
CA PRO A 226 0.72 -22.79 1.13
C PRO A 226 0.19 -24.19 1.44
N GLN A 227 -0.46 -24.33 2.60
CA GLN A 227 -1.18 -25.51 3.05
C GLN A 227 -2.66 -25.17 3.18
N LYS A 228 -3.52 -26.04 2.66
CA LYS A 228 -4.98 -25.88 2.83
C LYS A 228 -5.33 -25.99 4.31
N ILE A 229 -6.17 -25.08 4.79
CA ILE A 229 -6.74 -25.15 6.14
C ILE A 229 -7.99 -26.06 6.06
N ASP A 230 -7.94 -27.19 6.75
CA ASP A 230 -9.11 -28.05 6.91
C ASP A 230 -10.01 -27.49 8.01
N VAL A 231 -11.07 -26.83 7.56
CA VAL A 231 -12.16 -26.29 8.38
C VAL A 231 -13.47 -26.93 7.90
N ASP A 232 -14.53 -26.78 8.70
CA ASP A 232 -15.91 -27.23 8.40
C ASP A 232 -16.27 -27.05 6.91
N PRO A 233 -17.05 -27.93 6.26
CA PRO A 233 -17.13 -28.01 4.79
C PRO A 233 -17.83 -26.81 4.13
N THR A 234 -18.20 -25.81 4.92
CA THR A 234 -18.80 -24.58 4.45
C THR A 234 -17.74 -23.69 3.78
N PRO A 235 -17.87 -23.38 2.48
CA PRO A 235 -16.88 -22.57 1.76
C PRO A 235 -16.87 -21.12 2.26
N PHE A 236 -15.67 -20.55 2.36
CA PHE A 236 -15.49 -19.16 2.76
C PHE A 236 -15.86 -18.21 1.63
N LYS A 237 -16.41 -17.05 2.00
CA LYS A 237 -16.70 -15.97 1.06
C LYS A 237 -16.06 -14.68 1.55
N LYS A 238 -15.47 -13.94 0.60
CA LYS A 238 -14.98 -12.59 0.86
C LYS A 238 -16.16 -11.67 1.13
N VAL A 239 -16.17 -11.01 2.28
CA VAL A 239 -17.12 -9.94 2.58
C VAL A 239 -16.60 -8.66 1.94
N ASN A 240 -17.32 -8.15 0.93
CA ASN A 240 -17.00 -6.86 0.32
C ASN A 240 -17.77 -5.74 1.05
N ARG A 241 -17.12 -4.60 1.27
CA ARG A 241 -17.85 -3.38 1.68
C ARG A 241 -18.78 -2.94 0.55
N SER A 242 -20.01 -2.55 0.88
CA SER A 242 -20.95 -2.06 -0.13
C SER A 242 -20.50 -0.69 -0.64
N ALA A 243 -20.82 -0.37 -1.90
CA ALA A 243 -20.47 0.92 -2.52
C ALA A 243 -21.05 2.16 -1.80
N ARG A 244 -21.95 1.98 -0.83
CA ARG A 244 -22.57 3.07 -0.06
C ARG A 244 -21.69 3.64 1.07
N ASP A 245 -20.56 2.99 1.39
CA ASP A 245 -19.72 3.37 2.54
C ASP A 245 -18.39 4.06 2.15
N LYS A 246 -18.30 4.61 0.94
CA LYS A 246 -17.18 5.50 0.57
C LYS A 246 -17.40 6.86 1.25
N LEU A 247 -16.85 6.98 2.45
CA LEU A 247 -16.59 8.27 3.10
C LEU A 247 -15.63 9.07 2.22
#